data_AF-A0A939AJX9-F1
#
_entry.id   AF-A0A939AJX9-F1
#
_cell.length_a   1.000
_cell.length_b   1.000
_cell.length_c   1.000
_cell.angle_alpha   90.00
_cell.angle_beta   90.00
_cell.angle_gamma   90.00
#
_symmetry.space_group_name_H-M   'P 1'
#
loop_
_entity.id
_entity.type
_entity.pdbx_description
1 polymer ?
#
loop_
_entity_poly.entity_id
_entity_poly.type
_entity_poly.pdbx_seq_one_letter_code
_entity_poly.pdbx_strand_id
1 'polypeptide(L)'
;MNDLQQILAISSSHHTHLCPRQVLGARIGLAGASVLGLEPHCTDKRLLTIIETDGCFADGIEAATGCSVGHRTLRVEDYGKIAATFVDVKTEQALRITPKLDSRQRALIHTPTEPRHYFAQLQAYQTMPDDELLNIHPVHLKAPIRQLISRAGVRVNCEHCGEEIINEREVIVNGQALCRACAYGGYYQQEELQLSLYLPDNALSY
;
A
#
# COMPACT_ATOMS: atom_id res chain seq x y z
N MET A 1 17.26 9.25 -12.69
CA MET A 1 17.31 7.84 -12.26
C MET A 1 17.83 7.79 -10.84
N ASN A 2 16.97 7.47 -9.87
CA ASN A 2 17.43 7.16 -8.51
C ASN A 2 18.15 5.81 -8.55
N ASP A 3 19.37 5.77 -8.03
CA ASP A 3 20.11 4.53 -7.87
C ASP A 3 19.36 3.63 -6.88
N LEU A 4 19.21 2.33 -7.19
CA LEU A 4 18.51 1.37 -6.34
C LEU A 4 19.05 1.41 -4.91
N GLN A 5 20.36 1.59 -4.74
CA GLN A 5 20.97 1.66 -3.41
C GLN A 5 20.48 2.86 -2.57
N GLN A 6 20.23 4.01 -3.20
CA GLN A 6 19.65 5.17 -2.52
C GLN A 6 18.22 4.89 -2.07
N ILE A 7 17.42 4.26 -2.93
CA ILE A 7 16.05 3.86 -2.61
C ILE A 7 16.04 2.87 -1.45
N LEU A 8 16.92 1.87 -1.46
CA LEU A 8 17.02 0.89 -0.39
C LEU A 8 17.46 1.53 0.94
N ALA A 9 18.37 2.49 0.91
CA ALA A 9 18.76 3.26 2.09
C ALA A 9 17.58 4.02 2.69
N ILE A 10 16.79 4.71 1.86
CA ILE A 10 15.55 5.39 2.28
C ILE A 10 14.56 4.38 2.87
N SER A 11 14.30 3.29 2.15
CA SER A 11 13.36 2.23 2.56
C SER A 11 13.73 1.61 3.91
N SER A 12 15.02 1.44 4.21
CA SER A 12 15.51 0.86 5.47
C SER A 12 15.68 1.84 6.62
N SER A 13 15.51 3.14 6.40
CA SER A 13 15.86 4.19 7.39
C SER A 13 15.10 4.09 8.71
N HIS A 14 13.92 3.47 8.72
CA HIS A 14 13.09 3.25 9.90
C HIS A 14 13.13 1.80 10.41
N HIS A 15 14.03 0.96 9.89
CA HIS A 15 14.14 -0.46 10.23
C HIS A 15 15.52 -0.78 10.78
N THR A 16 15.63 -1.83 11.61
CA THR A 16 16.93 -2.28 12.12
C THR A 16 17.84 -2.78 10.98
N HIS A 17 17.23 -3.42 9.97
CA HIS A 17 17.95 -4.00 8.84
C HIS A 17 17.12 -3.94 7.55
N LEU A 18 17.81 -3.91 6.41
CA LEU A 18 17.18 -4.14 5.10
C LEU A 18 16.74 -5.60 4.96
N CYS A 19 15.56 -5.82 4.40
CA CYS A 19 15.02 -7.16 4.14
C CYS A 19 14.68 -7.39 2.66
N PRO A 20 14.56 -8.67 2.23
CA PRO A 20 14.20 -9.00 0.85
C PRO A 20 12.88 -8.37 0.38
N ARG A 21 11.92 -8.14 1.29
CA ARG A 21 10.63 -7.52 0.94
C ARG A 21 10.77 -6.04 0.59
N GLN A 22 11.66 -5.30 1.25
CA GLN A 22 11.96 -3.90 0.88
C GLN A 22 12.61 -3.84 -0.51
N VAL A 23 13.51 -4.78 -0.81
CA VAL A 23 14.11 -4.90 -2.15
C VAL A 23 13.05 -5.19 -3.19
N LEU A 24 12.16 -6.15 -2.95
CA LEU A 24 11.04 -6.43 -3.86
C LEU A 24 10.13 -5.21 -4.05
N GLY A 25 9.78 -4.50 -2.97
CA GLY A 25 8.98 -3.28 -3.04
C GLY A 25 9.65 -2.22 -3.92
N ALA A 26 10.95 -1.98 -3.71
CA ALA A 26 11.71 -1.02 -4.49
C ALA A 26 11.78 -1.39 -5.98
N ARG A 27 12.08 -2.66 -6.27
CA ARG A 27 12.14 -3.20 -7.65
C ARG A 27 10.79 -3.09 -8.35
N ILE A 28 9.71 -3.47 -7.67
CA ILE A 28 8.35 -3.38 -8.20
C ILE A 28 7.93 -1.92 -8.42
N GLY A 29 8.27 -1.02 -7.50
CA GLY A 29 8.01 0.42 -7.63
C GLY A 29 8.69 1.06 -8.83
N LEU A 30 9.99 0.77 -9.02
CA LEU A 30 10.77 1.22 -10.16
C LEU A 30 10.22 0.68 -11.49
N ALA A 31 9.94 -0.62 -11.55
CA ALA A 31 9.37 -1.25 -12.74
C ALA A 31 8.00 -0.65 -13.09
N GLY A 32 7.14 -0.42 -12.09
CA GLY A 32 5.82 0.18 -12.28
C GLY A 32 5.86 1.56 -12.90
N ALA A 33 6.69 2.46 -12.36
CA ALA A 33 6.87 3.81 -12.89
C ALA A 33 7.48 3.79 -14.31
N SER A 34 8.50 2.95 -14.51
CA SER A 34 9.20 2.79 -15.79
C SER A 34 8.27 2.33 -16.91
N VAL A 35 7.46 1.30 -16.67
CA VAL A 35 6.53 0.76 -17.69
C VAL A 35 5.45 1.77 -18.10
N LEU A 36 5.00 2.63 -17.17
CA LEU A 36 4.06 3.72 -17.48
C LEU A 36 4.74 4.94 -18.12
N GLY A 37 6.07 4.95 -18.24
CA GLY A 37 6.82 6.13 -18.69
C GLY A 37 6.64 7.33 -17.76
N LEU A 38 6.51 7.08 -16.45
CA LEU A 38 6.33 8.10 -15.43
C LEU A 38 7.59 8.24 -14.58
N GLU A 39 7.93 9.49 -14.27
CA GLU A 39 9.00 9.78 -13.33
C GLU A 39 8.52 9.52 -11.89
N PRO A 40 9.25 8.73 -11.08
CA PRO A 40 8.95 8.54 -9.68
C PRO A 40 9.15 9.85 -8.89
N HIS A 41 8.51 9.95 -7.72
CA HIS A 41 8.54 11.12 -6.83
C HIS A 41 7.98 12.42 -7.42
N CYS A 42 7.16 12.33 -8.48
CA CYS A 42 6.50 13.50 -9.03
C CYS A 42 5.44 14.06 -8.05
N THR A 43 5.40 15.38 -7.91
CA THR A 43 4.46 16.08 -7.02
C THR A 43 3.06 16.26 -7.62
N ASP A 44 2.88 15.93 -8.91
CA ASP A 44 1.63 16.13 -9.66
C ASP A 44 0.53 15.08 -9.36
N LYS A 45 0.83 14.12 -8.47
CA LYS A 45 -0.05 13.01 -8.07
C LYS A 45 -0.55 12.15 -9.23
N ARG A 46 0.15 12.15 -10.37
CA ARG A 46 -0.24 11.38 -11.56
C ARG A 46 -0.09 9.87 -11.36
N LEU A 47 0.92 9.44 -10.61
CA LEU A 47 1.11 8.04 -10.26
C LEU A 47 0.29 7.69 -9.02
N LEU A 48 -0.68 6.80 -9.19
CA LEU A 48 -1.38 6.13 -8.08
C LEU A 48 -0.85 4.70 -7.97
N THR A 49 -0.48 4.30 -6.75
CA THR A 49 -0.07 2.93 -6.44
C THR A 49 -1.06 2.28 -5.49
N ILE A 50 -1.44 1.03 -5.76
CA ILE A 50 -2.32 0.22 -4.92
C ILE A 50 -1.53 -1.04 -4.54
N ILE A 51 -1.15 -1.17 -3.27
CA ILE A 51 -0.43 -2.34 -2.77
C ILE A 51 -1.38 -3.36 -2.16
N GLU A 52 -1.06 -4.65 -2.27
CA GLU A 52 -1.93 -5.75 -1.83
C GLU A 52 -1.55 -6.34 -0.46
N THR A 53 -0.65 -5.70 0.28
CA THR A 53 -0.24 -6.01 1.65
C THR A 53 0.55 -4.82 2.22
N ASP A 54 0.55 -4.65 3.53
CA ASP A 54 1.38 -3.67 4.24
C ASP A 54 2.78 -4.21 4.63
N GLY A 55 3.44 -3.54 5.56
CA GLY A 55 4.75 -3.91 6.10
C GLY A 55 5.93 -3.55 5.19
N CYS A 56 7.07 -4.23 5.36
CA CYS A 56 8.35 -3.90 4.71
C CYS A 56 8.29 -3.79 3.17
N PHE A 57 7.31 -4.46 2.54
CA PHE A 57 7.08 -4.35 1.10
C PHE A 57 6.59 -2.95 0.71
N ALA A 58 5.66 -2.38 1.49
CA ALA A 58 5.13 -1.05 1.30
C ALA A 58 6.25 0.00 1.35
N ASP A 59 7.16 -0.10 2.32
CA ASP A 59 8.28 0.84 2.47
C ASP A 59 9.18 0.90 1.23
N GLY A 60 9.38 -0.24 0.57
CA GLY A 60 10.13 -0.30 -0.69
C GLY A 60 9.40 0.41 -1.83
N ILE A 61 8.08 0.22 -1.92
CA ILE A 61 7.23 0.88 -2.91
C ILE A 61 7.24 2.40 -2.68
N GLU A 62 7.01 2.85 -1.44
CA GLU A 62 7.00 4.28 -1.10
C GLU A 62 8.35 4.93 -1.42
N ALA A 63 9.46 4.28 -1.04
CA ALA A 63 10.80 4.78 -1.31
C ALA A 63 11.14 4.85 -2.81
N ALA A 64 10.63 3.92 -3.62
CA ALA A 64 10.90 3.89 -5.06
C ALA A 64 10.01 4.83 -5.88
N THR A 65 8.78 5.06 -5.43
CA THR A 65 7.76 5.78 -6.22
C THR A 65 7.49 7.18 -5.70
N GLY A 66 7.79 7.46 -4.43
CA GLY A 66 7.30 8.65 -3.73
C GLY A 66 5.80 8.66 -3.47
N CYS A 67 5.06 7.61 -3.88
CA CYS A 67 3.67 7.44 -3.52
C CYS A 67 3.59 7.15 -2.02
N SER A 68 2.64 7.77 -1.32
CA SER A 68 2.43 7.49 0.11
C SER A 68 0.96 7.62 0.50
N VAL A 69 0.60 6.97 1.60
CA VAL A 69 -0.76 7.08 2.18
C VAL A 69 -1.06 8.54 2.54
N GLY A 70 -0.09 9.24 3.14
CA GLY A 70 -0.23 10.63 3.55
C GLY A 70 -0.52 11.58 2.37
N HIS A 71 0.12 11.36 1.22
CA HIS A 71 -0.12 12.15 0.01
C HIS A 71 -1.33 11.68 -0.82
N ARG A 72 -1.94 10.55 -0.42
CA ARG A 72 -3.08 9.89 -1.09
C ARG A 72 -2.77 9.42 -2.50
N THR A 73 -1.51 9.12 -2.75
CA THR A 73 -0.98 8.52 -3.99
C THR A 73 -0.66 7.04 -3.80
N LEU A 74 -0.77 6.53 -2.57
CA LEU A 74 -0.73 5.10 -2.25
C LEU A 74 -2.03 4.66 -1.55
N ARG A 75 -2.52 3.47 -1.90
CA ARG A 75 -3.63 2.78 -1.24
C ARG A 75 -3.23 1.35 -0.88
N VAL A 76 -3.78 0.84 0.20
CA VAL A 76 -3.61 -0.55 0.64
C VAL A 76 -4.93 -1.28 0.44
N GLU A 77 -4.91 -2.32 -0.38
CA GLU A 77 -6.00 -3.28 -0.56
C GLU A 77 -5.49 -4.63 -0.04
N ASP A 78 -5.53 -4.82 1.27
CA ASP A 78 -4.82 -5.93 1.92
C ASP A 78 -5.44 -7.29 1.57
N TYR A 79 -4.80 -7.97 0.61
CA TYR A 79 -5.09 -9.33 0.20
C TYR A 79 -4.01 -10.31 0.70
N GLY A 80 -3.06 -9.83 1.51
CA GLY A 80 -1.88 -10.58 1.95
C GLY A 80 -0.91 -10.96 0.81
N LYS A 81 -0.89 -10.18 -0.29
CA LYS A 81 -0.09 -10.49 -1.49
C LYS A 81 1.02 -9.48 -1.69
N ILE A 82 2.23 -9.97 -1.98
CA ILE A 82 3.32 -9.14 -2.49
C ILE A 82 2.99 -8.79 -3.95
N ALA A 83 2.26 -7.70 -4.13
CA ALA A 83 1.82 -7.21 -5.43
C ALA A 83 1.49 -5.73 -5.33
N ALA A 84 1.66 -5.03 -6.43
CA ALA A 84 1.23 -3.64 -6.57
C ALA A 84 0.62 -3.39 -7.94
N THR A 85 -0.44 -2.58 -7.97
CA THR A 85 -1.01 -2.03 -9.20
C THR A 85 -0.64 -0.57 -9.31
N PHE A 86 -0.07 -0.18 -10.46
CA PHE A 86 0.32 1.18 -10.79
C PHE A 86 -0.67 1.73 -11.80
N VAL A 87 -1.09 2.97 -11.60
CA VAL A 87 -2.08 3.63 -12.46
C VAL A 87 -1.57 5.02 -12.83
N ASP A 88 -1.57 5.32 -14.12
CA ASP A 88 -1.48 6.70 -14.61
C ASP A 88 -2.88 7.33 -14.54
N VAL A 89 -3.08 8.22 -13.57
CA VAL A 89 -4.39 8.86 -13.32
C VAL A 89 -4.89 9.67 -14.52
N LYS A 90 -4.01 10.15 -15.42
CA LYS A 90 -4.40 10.92 -16.60
C LYS A 90 -4.91 10.04 -17.74
N THR A 91 -4.30 8.88 -17.95
CA THR A 91 -4.61 7.99 -19.08
C THR A 91 -5.46 6.79 -18.68
N GLU A 92 -5.62 6.56 -17.37
CA GLU A 92 -6.23 5.37 -16.76
C GLU A 92 -5.56 4.04 -17.17
N GLN A 93 -4.35 4.10 -17.75
CA GLN A 93 -3.54 2.90 -17.96
C GLN A 93 -3.12 2.34 -16.61
N ALA A 94 -3.29 1.03 -16.44
CA ALA A 94 -2.92 0.33 -15.24
C ALA A 94 -2.16 -0.95 -15.54
N LEU A 95 -1.20 -1.27 -14.67
CA LEU A 95 -0.53 -2.56 -14.67
C LEU A 95 -0.38 -3.09 -13.26
N ARG A 96 -0.46 -4.41 -13.12
CA ARG A 96 -0.24 -5.15 -11.89
C ARG A 96 1.08 -5.89 -11.99
N ILE A 97 1.92 -5.72 -10.97
CA ILE A 97 3.23 -6.38 -10.87
C ILE A 97 3.24 -7.30 -9.66
N THR A 98 3.75 -8.50 -9.84
CA THR A 98 4.04 -9.45 -8.76
C THR A 98 5.44 -10.02 -8.92
N PRO A 99 6.08 -10.55 -7.86
CA PRO A 99 7.22 -11.44 -8.02
C PRO A 99 6.81 -12.71 -8.81
N LYS A 100 7.76 -13.34 -9.50
CA LYS A 100 7.57 -14.69 -10.04
C LYS A 100 7.51 -15.73 -8.90
N LEU A 101 6.73 -16.79 -9.10
CA LEU A 101 6.56 -17.85 -8.09
C LEU A 101 7.88 -18.56 -7.76
N ASP A 102 8.76 -18.70 -8.75
CA ASP A 102 10.08 -19.32 -8.64
C ASP A 102 11.18 -18.35 -8.20
N SER A 103 10.87 -17.07 -7.91
CA SER A 103 11.86 -16.04 -7.53
C SER A 103 12.78 -16.46 -6.38
N ARG A 104 12.24 -17.16 -5.37
CA ARG A 104 13.04 -17.68 -4.24
C ARG A 104 14.03 -18.77 -4.65
N GLN A 105 13.67 -19.60 -5.63
CA GLN A 105 14.56 -20.63 -6.17
C GLN A 105 15.63 -19.99 -7.06
N ARG A 106 15.23 -19.04 -7.92
CA ARG A 106 16.16 -18.24 -8.73
C ARG A 106 17.16 -17.50 -7.87
N ALA A 107 16.76 -16.98 -6.71
CA ALA A 107 17.68 -16.31 -5.80
C ALA A 107 18.87 -17.20 -5.43
N LEU A 108 18.65 -18.48 -5.12
CA LEU A 108 19.72 -19.43 -4.82
C LEU A 108 20.64 -19.70 -6.01
N ILE A 109 20.10 -19.69 -7.23
CA ILE A 109 20.88 -19.86 -8.48
C ILE A 109 21.78 -18.63 -8.70
N HIS A 110 21.25 -17.43 -8.45
CA HIS A 110 22.00 -16.17 -8.57
C HIS A 110 23.03 -15.96 -7.45
N THR A 111 22.89 -16.63 -6.30
CA THR A 111 23.81 -16.54 -5.16
C THR A 111 24.25 -17.93 -4.67
N PRO A 112 25.01 -18.70 -5.47
CA PRO A 112 25.31 -20.11 -5.17
C PRO A 112 26.16 -20.30 -3.91
N THR A 113 26.85 -19.27 -3.45
CA THR A 113 27.69 -19.29 -2.23
C THR A 113 26.93 -18.93 -0.95
N GLU A 114 25.66 -18.54 -1.04
CA GLU A 114 24.83 -18.18 0.12
C GLU A 114 23.71 -19.21 0.31
N PRO A 115 23.89 -20.21 1.19
CA PRO A 115 22.88 -21.25 1.41
C PRO A 115 21.68 -20.77 2.23
N ARG A 116 21.78 -19.63 2.91
CA ARG A 116 20.68 -19.11 3.75
C ARG A 116 19.69 -18.37 2.86
N HIS A 117 18.51 -18.95 2.69
CA HIS A 117 17.44 -18.42 1.84
C HIS A 117 17.16 -16.93 2.01
N TYR A 118 17.21 -16.40 3.24
CA TYR A 118 16.98 -14.98 3.50
C TYR A 118 18.04 -14.09 2.85
N PHE A 119 19.32 -14.40 3.04
CA PHE A 119 20.43 -13.61 2.53
C PHE A 119 20.60 -13.79 1.02
N ALA A 120 20.35 -15.00 0.50
CA ALA A 120 20.30 -15.28 -0.93
C ALA A 120 19.27 -14.38 -1.63
N GLN A 121 18.05 -14.29 -1.07
CA GLN A 121 17.01 -13.39 -1.59
C GLN A 121 17.42 -11.91 -1.48
N LEU A 122 17.97 -11.51 -0.34
CA LEU A 122 18.38 -10.12 -0.10
C LEU A 122 19.43 -9.67 -1.13
N GLN A 123 20.39 -10.53 -1.45
CA GLN A 123 21.44 -10.27 -2.44
C GLN A 123 20.89 -10.36 -3.87
N ALA A 124 20.27 -11.49 -4.22
CA ALA A 124 19.82 -11.74 -5.59
C ALA A 124 18.76 -10.75 -6.06
N TYR A 125 17.78 -10.37 -5.22
CA TYR A 125 16.73 -9.45 -5.65
C TYR A 125 17.22 -8.04 -5.96
N GLN A 126 18.45 -7.66 -5.56
CA GLN A 126 19.02 -6.37 -5.91
C GLN A 126 19.59 -6.34 -7.34
N THR A 127 19.95 -7.50 -7.91
CA THR A 127 20.68 -7.59 -9.18
C THR A 127 20.01 -8.48 -10.22
N MET A 128 19.13 -9.40 -9.82
CA MET A 128 18.39 -10.31 -10.72
C MET A 128 17.61 -9.49 -11.75
N PRO A 129 17.64 -9.83 -13.05
CA PRO A 129 16.88 -9.12 -14.08
C PRO A 129 15.36 -9.05 -13.78
N ASP A 130 14.70 -7.96 -14.18
CA ASP A 130 13.26 -7.76 -13.93
C ASP A 130 12.40 -8.86 -14.59
N ASP A 131 12.76 -9.33 -15.79
CA ASP A 131 12.06 -10.39 -16.51
C ASP A 131 12.24 -11.78 -15.86
N GLU A 132 13.24 -11.96 -15.01
CA GLU A 132 13.41 -13.14 -14.16
C GLU A 132 12.72 -12.99 -12.79
N LEU A 133 12.66 -11.77 -12.25
CA LEU A 133 12.15 -11.51 -10.91
C LEU A 133 10.64 -11.26 -10.87
N LEU A 134 10.10 -10.62 -11.91
CA LEU A 134 8.77 -10.01 -11.90
C LEU A 134 7.86 -10.58 -13.00
N ASN A 135 6.57 -10.61 -12.70
CA ASN A 135 5.50 -10.68 -13.68
C ASN A 135 4.86 -9.30 -13.81
N ILE A 136 4.74 -8.80 -15.03
CA ILE A 136 4.15 -7.50 -15.34
C ILE A 136 2.94 -7.72 -16.23
N HIS A 137 1.75 -7.34 -15.74
CA HIS A 137 0.49 -7.58 -16.44
C HIS A 137 -0.32 -6.28 -16.58
N PRO A 138 -0.66 -5.84 -17.80
CA PRO A 138 -1.67 -4.81 -17.99
C PRO A 138 -3.00 -5.25 -17.35
N VAL A 139 -3.66 -4.33 -16.66
CA VAL A 139 -4.97 -4.57 -16.03
C VAL A 139 -5.89 -3.39 -16.28
N HIS A 140 -7.21 -3.62 -16.13
CA HIS A 140 -8.19 -2.55 -16.13
C HIS A 140 -8.80 -2.41 -14.74
N LEU A 141 -9.02 -1.17 -14.31
CA LEU A 141 -9.73 -0.89 -13.06
C LEU A 141 -11.20 -1.25 -13.22
N LYS A 142 -11.78 -1.91 -12.21
CA LYS A 142 -13.21 -2.23 -12.18
C LYS A 142 -14.09 -0.99 -11.97
N ALA A 143 -13.51 0.09 -11.47
CA ALA A 143 -14.15 1.36 -11.21
C ALA A 143 -13.32 2.49 -11.85
N PRO A 144 -13.95 3.58 -12.31
CA PRO A 144 -13.23 4.70 -12.88
C PRO A 144 -12.29 5.33 -11.84
N ILE A 145 -11.14 5.84 -12.29
CA ILE A 145 -10.11 6.39 -11.40
C ILE A 145 -10.64 7.46 -10.45
N ARG A 146 -11.65 8.23 -10.88
CA ARG A 146 -12.33 9.27 -10.08
C ARG A 146 -12.92 8.75 -8.75
N GLN A 147 -13.32 7.48 -8.68
CA GLN A 147 -13.81 6.84 -7.45
C GLN A 147 -12.65 6.35 -6.57
N LEU A 148 -11.44 6.25 -7.13
CA LEU A 148 -10.23 5.84 -6.43
C LEU A 148 -9.34 7.02 -6.03
N ILE A 149 -9.56 8.22 -6.54
CA ILE A 149 -8.86 9.42 -6.05
C ILE A 149 -9.72 10.12 -5.00
N SER A 150 -9.08 10.55 -3.92
CA SER A 150 -9.77 11.28 -2.85
C SER A 150 -10.11 12.70 -3.30
N ARG A 151 -11.33 13.17 -3.04
CA ARG A 151 -11.72 14.58 -3.22
C ARG A 151 -11.62 15.34 -1.90
N ALA A 152 -10.73 16.32 -1.85
CA ALA A 152 -10.55 17.15 -0.67
C ALA A 152 -11.80 18.01 -0.40
N GLY A 153 -12.15 18.19 0.88
CA GLY A 153 -13.23 19.08 1.33
C GLY A 153 -14.62 18.46 1.38
N VAL A 154 -14.84 17.27 0.80
CA VAL A 154 -16.13 16.57 0.89
C VAL A 154 -16.24 15.86 2.24
N ARG A 155 -17.35 16.10 2.93
CA ARG A 155 -17.67 15.57 4.26
C ARG A 155 -19.14 15.21 4.34
N VAL A 156 -19.45 14.11 5.00
CA VAL A 156 -20.80 13.65 5.32
C VAL A 156 -20.74 12.89 6.63
N ASN A 157 -21.78 12.98 7.46
CA ASN A 157 -21.85 12.20 8.69
C ASN A 157 -22.50 10.85 8.39
N CYS A 158 -21.96 9.78 8.97
CA CYS A 158 -22.59 8.47 8.92
C CYS A 158 -23.96 8.52 9.58
N GLU A 159 -25.01 8.12 8.86
CA GLU A 159 -26.38 8.12 9.40
C GLU A 159 -26.63 7.08 10.52
N HIS A 160 -25.70 6.13 10.71
CA HIS A 160 -25.79 5.13 11.78
C HIS A 160 -24.97 5.50 13.03
N CYS A 161 -23.66 5.73 12.89
CA CYS A 161 -22.80 6.04 14.06
C CYS A 161 -22.60 7.54 14.33
N GLY A 162 -23.00 8.43 13.40
CA GLY A 162 -22.81 9.88 13.53
C GLY A 162 -21.38 10.38 13.27
N GLU A 163 -20.40 9.49 13.08
CA GLU A 163 -19.01 9.85 12.80
C GLU A 163 -18.86 10.52 11.43
N GLU A 164 -17.94 11.50 11.33
CA GLU A 164 -17.65 12.19 10.08
C GLU A 164 -16.89 11.27 9.11
N ILE A 165 -17.39 11.19 7.88
CA ILE A 165 -16.77 10.51 6.75
C ILE A 165 -16.20 11.58 5.82
N ILE A 166 -14.93 11.43 5.46
CA ILE A 166 -14.19 12.39 4.64
C ILE A 166 -13.79 11.81 3.29
N ASN A 167 -13.68 12.67 2.28
CA ASN A 167 -13.18 12.33 0.94
C ASN A 167 -14.01 11.29 0.18
N GLU A 168 -15.35 11.40 0.21
CA GLU A 168 -16.28 10.53 -0.53
C GLU A 168 -16.08 9.03 -0.22
N ARG A 169 -15.92 8.71 1.07
CA ARG A 169 -15.71 7.33 1.55
C ARG A 169 -16.97 6.68 2.11
N GLU A 170 -18.05 7.43 2.14
CA GLU A 170 -19.38 6.95 2.42
C GLU A 170 -19.80 5.92 1.39
N VAL A 171 -20.65 5.01 1.81
CA VAL A 171 -21.35 4.07 0.94
C VAL A 171 -22.84 4.32 1.08
N ILE A 172 -23.54 4.34 -0.05
CA ILE A 172 -24.98 4.56 -0.07
C ILE A 172 -25.67 3.20 0.03
N VAL A 173 -26.35 2.95 1.15
CA VAL A 173 -27.13 1.74 1.39
C VAL A 173 -28.56 2.15 1.67
N ASN A 174 -29.50 1.70 0.84
CA ASN A 174 -30.93 2.06 0.94
C ASN A 174 -31.19 3.59 1.00
N GLY A 175 -30.37 4.38 0.30
CA GLY A 175 -30.48 5.85 0.27
C GLY A 175 -29.77 6.56 1.43
N GLN A 176 -29.18 5.82 2.38
CA GLN A 176 -28.47 6.39 3.51
C GLN A 176 -26.96 6.42 3.29
N ALA A 177 -26.31 7.50 3.71
CA ALA A 177 -24.86 7.64 3.70
C ALA A 177 -24.26 6.99 4.96
N LEU A 178 -23.54 5.88 4.78
CA LEU A 178 -22.95 5.11 5.88
C LEU A 178 -21.42 5.05 5.78
N CYS A 179 -20.74 4.98 6.92
CA CYS A 179 -19.33 4.61 6.95
C CYS A 179 -19.19 3.11 6.64
N ARG A 180 -18.02 2.70 6.13
CA ARG A 180 -17.77 1.30 5.76
C ARG A 180 -17.98 0.31 6.90
N ALA A 181 -17.62 0.70 8.13
CA ALA A 181 -17.81 -0.14 9.31
C ALA A 181 -19.30 -0.36 9.62
N CYS A 182 -20.14 0.67 9.51
CA CYS A 182 -21.59 0.52 9.69
C CYS A 182 -22.26 -0.25 8.54
N ALA A 183 -21.75 -0.11 7.31
CA ALA A 183 -22.34 -0.76 6.15
C ALA A 183 -21.95 -2.24 5.99
N TYR A 184 -20.72 -2.62 6.35
CA TYR A 184 -20.15 -3.94 6.06
C TYR A 184 -19.63 -4.68 7.30
N GLY A 185 -19.69 -4.05 8.48
CA GLY A 185 -19.04 -4.53 9.70
C GLY A 185 -17.62 -3.95 9.88
N GLY A 186 -17.27 -3.62 11.12
CA GLY A 186 -15.92 -3.21 11.51
C GLY A 186 -15.04 -4.40 11.90
N TYR A 187 -13.73 -4.17 12.02
CA TYR A 187 -12.79 -5.15 12.61
C TYR A 187 -12.94 -5.29 14.14
N TYR A 188 -13.85 -4.51 14.73
CA TYR A 188 -14.09 -4.38 16.16
C TYR A 188 -15.59 -4.51 16.45
N GLN A 189 -15.91 -4.86 17.69
CA GLN A 189 -17.26 -4.78 18.24
C GLN A 189 -17.29 -3.68 19.27
N GLN A 190 -18.39 -2.93 19.33
CA GLN A 190 -18.61 -1.97 20.41
C GLN A 190 -19.10 -2.74 21.64
N GLU A 191 -18.35 -2.64 22.73
CA GLU A 191 -18.83 -3.04 24.05
C GLU A 191 -19.55 -1.86 24.70
N GLU A 192 -20.67 -2.11 25.37
CA GLU A 192 -21.32 -1.09 26.19
C GLU A 192 -20.39 -0.71 27.34
N LEU A 193 -20.00 0.56 27.40
CA LEU A 193 -19.19 1.06 28.51
C LEU A 193 -20.04 1.04 29.79
N GLN A 194 -19.79 0.11 30.70
CA GLN A 194 -20.30 0.20 32.07
C GLN A 194 -19.49 1.26 32.84
N LEU A 195 -19.97 2.50 32.78
CA LEU A 195 -19.38 3.69 33.43
C LEU A 195 -19.20 3.55 34.96
N SER A 196 -19.85 2.58 35.61
CA SER A 196 -19.74 2.33 37.06
C SER A 196 -18.37 1.83 37.52
N LEU A 197 -17.50 1.37 36.61
CA LEU A 197 -16.18 0.83 36.97
C LEU A 197 -15.02 1.84 36.82
N TYR A 198 -15.26 3.03 36.26
CA TYR A 198 -14.22 3.99 35.91
C TYR A 198 -14.37 5.36 36.57
N LEU A 199 -15.48 5.61 37.28
CA LEU A 199 -15.63 6.79 38.13
C LEU A 199 -15.46 6.36 39.58
N PRO A 200 -14.41 6.78 40.31
CA PRO A 200 -14.40 6.61 41.76
C PRO A 200 -15.61 7.36 42.34
N ASP A 201 -16.28 6.76 43.33
CA ASP A 201 -17.51 7.24 43.99
C ASP A 201 -17.46 8.68 44.55
N ASN A 202 -16.32 9.36 44.49
CA ASN A 202 -16.10 10.68 45.08
C ASN A 202 -16.02 11.86 44.10
N ALA A 203 -16.40 11.70 42.82
CA ALA A 203 -16.44 12.84 41.88
C ALA A 203 -17.76 13.64 41.88
N LEU A 204 -18.63 13.43 42.88
CA LEU A 204 -19.83 14.27 43.11
C LEU A 204 -19.93 14.67 44.58
N SER A 205 -19.03 15.53 45.03
CA SER A 205 -19.31 16.43 46.16
C SER A 205 -18.68 17.80 45.91
N TYR A 206 -19.57 18.74 45.55
CA TYR A 206 -19.46 20.20 45.47
C TYR A 206 -18.56 20.81 44.39
#